data_AF-A0A947C0L6-F1
#
_entry.id   AF-A0A947C0L6-F1
#
_cell.length_a   1.000
_cell.length_b   1.000
_cell.length_c   1.000
_cell.angle_alpha   90.00
_cell.angle_beta   90.00
_cell.angle_gamma   90.00
#
_symmetry.space_group_name_H-M   'P 1'
#
loop_
_entity.id
_entity.type
_entity.pdbx_description
1 polymer ?
#
loop_
_entity_poly.entity_id
_entity_poly.type
_entity_poly.pdbx_seq_one_letter_code
_entity_poly.pdbx_strand_id
1 'polypeptide(L)'
;MGDKKQRKMRNYLLDRRFQLKYTGMVLLVTVSVASGLGFMAYRFSQRQTEALTAQIAAQPDLDAETANDLERFAQQEDQKIRNAIVVGVLILTLALGLTGIIVTHRVVGPTYRMRRLFAHVGEGHLEINTGIRKGDELQELYHSFAEMVESLRDQRSEDIERLEDTLIKMEAAGAQSAYVTELRAVIDRIRKTVD
;
A
#
# COMPACT_ATOMS: atom_id res chain seq x y z
N MET A 1 16.70 -31.68 2.99
CA MET A 1 16.41 -30.78 1.85
C MET A 1 15.02 -30.20 2.06
N GLY A 2 14.92 -28.91 2.39
CA GLY A 2 13.66 -28.27 2.74
C GLY A 2 12.78 -28.06 1.51
N ASP A 3 11.58 -28.63 1.55
CA ASP A 3 10.56 -28.49 0.52
C ASP A 3 10.10 -27.02 0.47
N LYS A 4 10.63 -26.26 -0.49
CA LYS A 4 10.21 -24.88 -0.76
C LYS A 4 8.82 -24.91 -1.38
N LYS A 5 7.81 -24.91 -0.51
CA LYS A 5 6.39 -24.75 -0.86
C LYS A 5 6.24 -23.53 -1.78
N GLN A 6 6.12 -23.78 -3.08
CA GLN A 6 6.01 -22.74 -4.09
C GLN A 6 4.80 -21.86 -3.79
N ARG A 7 5.04 -20.58 -3.48
CA ARG A 7 3.98 -19.62 -3.16
C ARG A 7 3.17 -19.37 -4.42
N LYS A 8 1.93 -19.85 -4.45
CA LYS A 8 0.97 -19.58 -5.53
C LYS A 8 0.78 -18.07 -5.66
N MET A 9 1.22 -17.49 -6.77
CA MET A 9 1.06 -16.07 -7.13
C MET A 9 -0.40 -15.58 -7.20
N ARG A 10 -1.37 -16.49 -7.05
CA ARG A 10 -2.82 -16.21 -7.08
C ARG A 10 -3.31 -15.32 -5.93
N ASN A 11 -2.48 -15.02 -4.93
CA ASN A 11 -2.85 -14.23 -3.75
C ASN A 11 -2.43 -12.75 -3.77
N TYR A 12 -1.96 -12.21 -4.91
CA TYR A 12 -1.61 -10.79 -4.99
C TYR A 12 -2.82 -9.84 -4.83
N LEU A 13 -4.01 -10.37 -5.13
CA LEU A 13 -5.28 -9.67 -5.16
C LEU A 13 -6.14 -10.03 -3.93
N LEU A 14 -5.59 -9.88 -2.71
CA LEU A 14 -6.35 -10.12 -1.48
C LEU A 14 -7.50 -9.11 -1.32
N ASP A 15 -7.33 -7.90 -1.87
CA ASP A 15 -8.36 -6.85 -1.86
C ASP A 15 -8.31 -6.02 -3.17
N ARG A 16 -8.86 -6.59 -4.25
CA ARG A 16 -8.85 -6.00 -5.61
C ARG A 16 -9.41 -4.59 -5.65
N ARG A 17 -10.43 -4.32 -4.84
CA ARG A 17 -11.16 -3.05 -4.85
C ARG A 17 -10.26 -1.90 -4.40
N PHE A 18 -9.49 -2.09 -3.32
CA PHE A 18 -8.57 -1.07 -2.83
C PHE A 18 -7.45 -0.81 -3.85
N GLN A 19 -6.77 -1.86 -4.29
CA GLN A 19 -5.66 -1.75 -5.26
C GLN A 19 -6.09 -1.07 -6.56
N LEU A 20 -7.22 -1.48 -7.15
CA LEU A 20 -7.72 -0.90 -8.40
C LEU A 20 -8.22 0.52 -8.23
N LYS A 21 -8.84 0.87 -7.09
CA LYS A 21 -9.32 2.23 -6.83
C LYS A 21 -8.16 3.23 -6.80
N TYR A 22 -7.13 2.97 -6.01
CA TYR A 22 -6.02 3.90 -5.84
C TYR A 22 -5.06 3.87 -7.03
N THR A 23 -4.74 2.68 -7.56
CA THR A 23 -3.92 2.60 -8.79
C THR A 23 -4.65 3.26 -9.95
N GLY A 24 -5.95 3.02 -10.11
CA GLY A 24 -6.77 3.66 -11.15
C GLY A 24 -6.84 5.17 -11.00
N MET A 25 -6.95 5.70 -9.78
CA MET A 25 -6.90 7.14 -9.52
C MET A 25 -5.55 7.76 -9.91
N VAL A 26 -4.44 7.11 -9.57
CA VAL A 26 -3.10 7.56 -9.98
C VAL A 26 -2.97 7.55 -11.50
N LEU A 27 -3.36 6.45 -12.15
CA LEU A 27 -3.30 6.33 -13.60
C LEU A 27 -4.18 7.36 -14.31
N LEU A 28 -5.38 7.65 -13.77
CA LEU A 28 -6.26 8.68 -14.32
C LEU A 28 -5.56 10.05 -14.28
N VAL A 29 -5.02 10.44 -13.11
CA VAL A 29 -4.29 11.70 -12.98
C VAL A 29 -3.08 11.74 -13.91
N THR A 30 -2.30 10.66 -13.98
CA THR A 30 -1.16 10.54 -14.90
C THR A 30 -1.60 10.76 -16.34
N VAL A 31 -2.63 10.07 -16.81
CA VAL A 31 -3.12 10.19 -18.20
C VAL A 31 -3.68 11.59 -18.45
N SER A 32 -4.39 12.19 -17.49
CA SER A 32 -4.90 13.56 -17.62
C SER A 32 -3.77 14.58 -17.77
N VAL A 33 -2.76 14.53 -16.89
CA VAL A 33 -1.60 15.43 -16.95
C VAL A 33 -0.78 15.17 -18.22
N ALA A 34 -0.52 13.90 -18.53
CA ALA A 34 0.23 13.51 -19.72
C ALA A 34 -0.48 13.91 -21.02
N SER A 35 -1.81 13.84 -21.07
CA SER A 35 -2.59 14.30 -22.22
C SER A 35 -2.54 15.82 -22.36
N GLY A 36 -2.64 16.56 -21.26
CA GLY A 36 -2.49 18.03 -21.27
C GLY A 36 -1.11 18.48 -21.73
N LEU A 37 -0.05 17.89 -21.17
CA LEU A 37 1.33 18.17 -21.55
C LEU A 37 1.64 17.69 -22.98
N GLY A 38 1.16 16.51 -23.36
CA GLY A 38 1.31 15.96 -24.71
C GLY A 38 0.62 16.83 -25.76
N PHE A 39 -0.59 17.32 -25.48
CA PHE A 39 -1.28 18.27 -26.35
C PHE A 39 -0.53 19.59 -26.47
N MET A 40 -0.02 20.13 -25.35
CA MET A 40 0.79 21.35 -25.37
C MET A 40 2.09 21.18 -26.16
N ALA A 41 2.79 20.05 -25.97
CA ALA A 41 4.01 19.72 -26.70
C ALA A 41 3.75 19.56 -28.21
N TYR A 42 2.65 18.89 -28.58
CA TYR A 42 2.24 18.75 -29.97
C TYR A 42 1.89 20.10 -30.60
N ARG A 43 1.12 20.95 -29.91
CA ARG A 43 0.81 22.32 -30.36
C ARG A 43 2.05 23.19 -30.50
N PHE A 44 3.01 23.03 -29.59
CA PHE A 44 4.29 23.74 -29.66
C PHE A 44 5.12 23.27 -30.86
N SER A 45 5.21 21.96 -31.10
CA SER A 45 5.85 21.37 -32.29
C SER A 45 5.25 21.92 -33.58
N GLN A 46 3.93 21.85 -33.74
CA GLN A 46 3.27 22.34 -34.95
C GLN A 46 3.55 23.82 -35.21
N ARG A 47 3.48 24.67 -34.18
CA ARG A 47 3.78 26.11 -34.34
C ARG A 47 5.23 26.35 -34.77
N GLN A 48 6.16 25.55 -34.26
CA GLN A 48 7.56 25.65 -34.62
C GLN A 48 7.80 25.20 -36.07
N THR A 49 7.21 24.06 -36.45
CA THR A 49 7.28 23.50 -37.81
C THR A 49 6.65 24.46 -38.82
N GLU A 50 5.45 25.00 -38.54
CA GLU A 50 4.76 25.98 -39.38
C GLU A 50 5.59 27.26 -39.57
N ALA A 51 6.20 27.79 -38.50
CA ALA A 51 7.02 28.99 -38.57
C ALA A 51 8.29 28.77 -39.41
N LEU A 52 8.94 27.60 -39.28
CA LEU A 52 10.11 27.23 -40.07
C LEU A 52 9.74 27.08 -41.56
N THR A 53 8.66 26.36 -41.87
CA THR A 53 8.19 26.19 -43.24
C THR A 53 7.80 27.53 -43.88
N ALA A 54 7.11 28.41 -43.14
CA ALA A 54 6.74 29.73 -43.63
C ALA A 54 7.95 30.64 -43.91
N GLN A 55 8.99 30.56 -43.07
CA GLN A 55 10.23 31.31 -43.28
C GLN A 55 10.97 30.83 -44.52
N ILE A 56 11.04 29.51 -44.73
CA ILE A 56 11.70 28.95 -45.91
C ILE A 56 10.87 29.29 -47.14
N ALA A 57 9.57 28.99 -47.19
CA ALA A 57 8.70 29.27 -48.34
C ALA A 57 8.66 30.75 -48.78
N ALA A 58 9.03 31.70 -47.93
CA ALA A 58 9.15 33.11 -48.27
C ALA A 58 10.42 33.46 -49.07
N GLN A 59 11.35 32.52 -49.30
CA GLN A 59 12.52 32.74 -50.15
C GLN A 59 12.11 32.75 -51.64
N PRO A 60 12.54 33.77 -52.41
CA PRO A 60 12.08 34.00 -53.78
C PRO A 60 12.55 32.97 -54.83
N ASP A 61 13.60 32.18 -54.53
CA ASP A 61 14.21 31.22 -55.46
C ASP A 61 13.87 29.74 -55.15
N LEU A 62 12.83 29.49 -54.35
CA LEU A 62 12.42 28.12 -54.01
C LEU A 62 11.64 27.46 -55.13
N ASP A 63 12.15 26.31 -55.56
CA ASP A 63 11.49 25.41 -56.49
C ASP A 63 10.38 24.59 -55.80
N ALA A 64 9.36 24.24 -56.58
CA ALA A 64 8.18 23.50 -56.08
C ALA A 64 8.52 22.09 -55.57
N GLU A 65 9.62 21.49 -56.03
CA GLU A 65 10.09 20.18 -55.58
C GLU A 65 10.66 20.28 -54.16
N THR A 66 11.58 21.22 -53.92
CA THR A 66 12.11 21.52 -52.57
C THR A 66 11.00 21.88 -51.58
N ALA A 67 9.98 22.65 -51.99
CA ALA A 67 8.84 22.99 -51.13
C ALA A 67 8.06 21.74 -50.67
N ASN A 68 7.78 20.79 -51.57
CA ASN A 68 7.08 19.54 -51.24
C ASN A 68 7.90 18.62 -50.33
N ASP A 69 9.22 18.57 -50.53
CA ASP A 69 10.10 17.77 -49.68
C ASP A 69 10.23 18.34 -48.26
N LEU A 70 10.19 19.67 -48.12
CA LEU A 70 10.11 20.34 -46.82
C LEU A 70 8.82 20.00 -46.07
N GLU A 71 7.67 20.04 -46.74
CA GLU A 71 6.39 19.67 -46.13
C GLU A 71 6.37 18.22 -45.66
N ARG A 72 6.93 17.31 -46.46
CA ARG A 72 7.08 15.89 -46.07
C ARG A 72 7.98 15.73 -44.86
N PHE A 73 9.11 16.43 -44.82
CA PHE A 73 10.02 16.41 -43.68
C PHE A 73 9.35 16.92 -42.41
N ALA A 74 8.66 18.06 -42.50
CA ALA A 74 7.85 18.65 -41.44
C ALA A 74 6.81 17.66 -40.88
N GLN A 75 6.05 17.01 -41.77
CA GLN A 75 5.05 16.02 -41.37
C GLN A 75 5.68 14.78 -40.70
N GLN A 76 6.85 14.34 -41.17
CA GLN A 76 7.57 13.21 -40.57
C GLN A 76 8.08 13.54 -39.17
N GLU A 77 8.60 14.75 -38.94
CA GLU A 77 9.04 15.20 -37.62
C GLU A 77 7.87 15.31 -36.64
N ASP A 78 6.75 15.90 -37.06
CA ASP A 78 5.54 15.97 -36.24
C ASP A 78 5.00 14.56 -35.89
N GLN A 79 5.06 13.61 -36.82
CA GLN A 79 4.67 12.22 -36.57
C GLN A 79 5.62 11.52 -35.58
N LYS A 80 6.92 11.75 -35.67
CA LYS A 80 7.90 11.21 -34.71
C LYS A 80 7.63 11.75 -33.30
N ILE A 81 7.40 13.05 -33.16
CA ILE A 81 7.09 13.68 -31.87
C ILE A 81 5.80 13.13 -31.29
N ARG A 82 4.73 13.05 -32.09
CA ARG A 82 3.45 12.44 -31.67
C ARG A 82 3.63 11.00 -31.21
N ASN A 83 4.32 10.18 -32.00
CA ASN A 83 4.53 8.76 -31.67
C ASN A 83 5.40 8.61 -30.41
N ALA A 84 6.44 9.45 -30.25
CA ALA A 84 7.28 9.47 -29.06
C ALA A 84 6.48 9.82 -27.80
N ILE A 85 5.58 10.81 -27.87
CA ILE A 85 4.67 11.16 -26.77
C ILE A 85 3.78 9.95 -26.43
N VAL A 86 3.12 9.34 -27.41
CA VAL A 86 2.21 8.21 -27.17
C VAL A 86 2.95 7.03 -26.53
N VAL A 87 4.10 6.65 -27.07
CA VAL A 87 4.93 5.56 -26.53
C VAL A 87 5.42 5.89 -25.11
N GLY A 88 5.88 7.12 -24.89
CA GLY A 88 6.34 7.58 -23.57
C GLY A 88 5.24 7.54 -22.52
N VAL A 89 4.03 8.01 -22.85
CA VAL A 89 2.86 7.97 -21.96
C VAL A 89 2.44 6.54 -21.66
N LEU A 90 2.45 5.65 -22.66
CA LEU A 90 2.13 4.24 -22.47
C LEU A 90 3.12 3.56 -21.51
N ILE A 91 4.42 3.76 -21.72
CA ILE A 91 5.47 3.21 -20.85
C ILE A 91 5.31 3.74 -19.41
N LEU A 92 5.14 5.05 -19.25
CA LEU A 92 4.94 5.68 -17.94
C LEU A 92 3.70 5.11 -17.23
N THR A 93 2.58 4.99 -17.94
CA THR A 93 1.32 4.45 -17.40
C THR A 93 1.50 3.01 -16.94
N LEU A 94 2.17 2.16 -17.73
CA LEU A 94 2.45 0.77 -17.37
C LEU A 94 3.38 0.67 -16.16
N ALA A 95 4.45 1.48 -16.12
CA ALA A 95 5.40 1.51 -15.02
C ALA A 95 4.73 1.94 -13.70
N LEU A 96 3.93 3.00 -13.74
CA LEU A 96 3.17 3.48 -12.57
C LEU A 96 2.08 2.49 -12.15
N GLY A 97 1.39 1.85 -13.10
CA GLY A 97 0.38 0.84 -12.81
C GLY A 97 0.98 -0.36 -12.09
N LEU A 98 2.10 -0.88 -12.59
CA LEU A 98 2.82 -1.99 -11.96
C LEU A 98 3.33 -1.62 -10.58
N THR A 99 3.99 -0.45 -10.46
CA THR A 99 4.52 0.04 -9.17
C THR A 99 3.39 0.25 -8.16
N GLY A 100 2.28 0.86 -8.58
CA GLY A 100 1.10 1.09 -7.75
C GLY A 100 0.53 -0.21 -7.18
N ILE A 101 0.42 -1.27 -7.99
CA ILE A 101 -0.02 -2.59 -7.54
C ILE A 101 0.96 -3.19 -6.52
N ILE A 102 2.27 -3.12 -6.80
CA ILE A 102 3.31 -3.65 -5.91
C ILE A 102 3.27 -2.97 -4.54
N VAL A 103 3.26 -1.63 -4.53
CA VAL A 103 3.22 -0.83 -3.30
C VAL A 103 1.94 -1.12 -2.53
N THR A 104 0.79 -1.12 -3.22
CA THR A 104 -0.49 -1.34 -2.53
C THR A 104 -0.60 -2.74 -1.93
N HIS A 105 0.06 -3.75 -2.51
CA HIS A 105 0.11 -5.09 -1.91
C HIS A 105 0.84 -5.11 -0.56
N ARG A 106 1.92 -4.32 -0.41
CA ARG A 106 2.69 -4.21 0.84
C ARG A 106 1.93 -3.51 1.97
N VAL A 107 0.82 -2.84 1.66
CA VAL A 107 -0.06 -2.18 2.64
C VAL A 107 -1.31 -3.02 2.92
N VAL A 108 -2.01 -3.48 1.90
CA VAL A 108 -3.31 -4.16 2.08
C VAL A 108 -3.17 -5.51 2.78
N GLY A 109 -2.13 -6.27 2.44
CA GLY A 109 -1.84 -7.57 3.05
C GLY A 109 -1.71 -7.51 4.59
N PRO A 110 -0.82 -6.67 5.13
CA PRO A 110 -0.67 -6.53 6.58
C PRO A 110 -1.89 -5.86 7.25
N THR A 111 -2.63 -4.97 6.57
CA THR A 111 -3.86 -4.36 7.15
C THR A 111 -4.88 -5.43 7.55
N TYR A 112 -5.10 -6.43 6.69
CA TYR A 112 -6.03 -7.53 7.02
C TYR A 112 -5.55 -8.33 8.24
N ARG A 113 -4.24 -8.54 8.38
CA ARG A 113 -3.67 -9.21 9.55
C ARG A 113 -3.84 -8.37 10.81
N MET A 114 -3.55 -7.08 10.75
CA MET A 114 -3.75 -6.15 11.86
C MET A 114 -5.19 -6.16 12.34
N ARG A 115 -6.18 -6.15 11.44
CA ARG A 115 -7.59 -6.25 11.82
C ARG A 115 -7.90 -7.51 12.63
N ARG A 116 -7.30 -8.65 12.29
CA ARG A 116 -7.48 -9.90 13.04
C ARG A 116 -6.78 -9.84 14.40
N LEU A 117 -5.59 -9.25 14.47
CA LEU A 117 -4.88 -9.05 15.73
C LEU A 117 -5.66 -8.13 16.67
N PHE A 118 -6.18 -7.00 16.16
CA PHE A 118 -7.03 -6.10 16.93
C PHE A 118 -8.29 -6.79 17.45
N ALA A 119 -8.95 -7.59 16.62
CA ALA A 119 -10.12 -8.35 17.05
C ALA A 119 -9.77 -9.37 18.14
N HIS A 120 -8.65 -10.08 17.99
CA HIS A 120 -8.19 -11.07 18.97
C HIS A 120 -7.89 -10.44 20.33
N VAL A 121 -7.20 -9.31 20.35
CA VAL A 121 -6.95 -8.54 21.58
C VAL A 121 -8.26 -7.95 22.13
N GLY A 122 -9.17 -7.50 21.26
CA GLY A 122 -10.49 -7.03 21.65
C GLY A 122 -11.38 -8.10 22.30
N GLU A 123 -11.16 -9.37 22.00
CA GLU A 123 -11.79 -10.52 22.66
C GLU A 123 -11.17 -10.84 24.03
N GLY A 124 -10.09 -10.15 24.41
CA GLY A 124 -9.40 -10.30 25.69
C GLY A 124 -8.18 -11.21 25.67
N HIS A 125 -7.79 -11.73 24.49
CA HIS A 125 -6.60 -12.56 24.31
C HIS A 125 -5.36 -11.68 24.13
N LEU A 126 -4.44 -11.70 25.10
CA LEU A 126 -3.25 -10.83 25.09
C LEU A 126 -1.99 -11.51 24.54
N GLU A 127 -2.09 -12.78 24.13
CA GLU A 127 -1.01 -13.46 23.44
C GLU A 127 -0.96 -13.11 21.95
N ILE A 128 0.18 -12.59 21.49
CA ILE A 128 0.43 -12.37 20.06
C ILE A 128 1.58 -13.26 19.59
N ASN A 129 1.23 -14.41 19.03
CA ASN A 129 2.19 -15.37 18.49
C ASN A 129 2.53 -15.15 17.00
N THR A 130 1.94 -14.12 16.37
CA THR A 130 2.11 -13.89 14.92
C THR A 130 2.40 -12.43 14.59
N GLY A 131 3.48 -12.20 13.85
CA GLY A 131 3.87 -10.88 13.38
C GLY A 131 3.54 -10.56 11.92
N ILE A 132 3.89 -9.34 11.51
CA ILE A 132 3.84 -8.85 10.13
C ILE A 132 5.16 -9.16 9.40
N ARG A 133 5.16 -9.27 8.07
CA ARG A 133 6.39 -9.52 7.30
C ARG A 133 7.29 -8.30 7.28
N LYS A 134 8.61 -8.50 7.45
CA LYS A 134 9.63 -7.43 7.53
C LYS A 134 9.64 -6.40 6.38
N GLY A 135 9.07 -6.71 5.21
CA GLY A 135 9.02 -5.81 4.05
C GLY A 135 7.67 -5.15 3.79
N ASP A 136 6.74 -5.28 4.74
CA ASP A 136 5.42 -4.65 4.69
C ASP A 136 5.49 -3.25 5.35
N GLU A 137 4.68 -2.30 4.88
CA GLU A 137 4.75 -0.90 5.33
C GLU A 137 4.24 -0.69 6.77
N LEU A 138 3.49 -1.66 7.32
CA LEU A 138 2.88 -1.55 8.66
C LEU A 138 3.75 -2.11 9.80
N GLN A 139 5.06 -2.27 9.59
CA GLN A 139 5.96 -2.78 10.63
C GLN A 139 5.97 -1.90 11.88
N GLU A 140 6.11 -0.58 11.72
CA GLU A 140 6.13 0.36 12.84
C GLU A 140 4.81 0.34 13.63
N LEU A 141 3.68 0.34 12.92
CA LEU A 141 2.35 0.20 13.54
C LEU A 141 2.23 -1.11 14.33
N TYR A 142 2.75 -2.22 13.79
CA TYR A 142 2.77 -3.50 14.48
C TYR A 142 3.63 -3.46 15.74
N HIS A 143 4.80 -2.82 15.70
CA HIS A 143 5.68 -2.68 16.86
C HIS A 143 4.99 -1.93 17.99
N SER A 144 4.41 -0.75 17.70
CA SER A 144 3.66 0.01 18.72
C SER A 144 2.44 -0.75 19.24
N PHE A 145 1.75 -1.50 18.38
CA PHE A 145 0.65 -2.37 18.80
C PHE A 145 1.11 -3.52 19.70
N ALA A 146 2.22 -4.17 19.37
CA ALA A 146 2.78 -5.26 20.17
C ALA A 146 3.23 -4.76 21.54
N GLU A 147 3.89 -3.61 21.61
CA GLU A 147 4.28 -2.96 22.87
C GLU A 147 3.06 -2.61 23.73
N MET A 148 1.99 -2.09 23.13
CA MET A 148 0.74 -1.84 23.83
C MET A 148 0.16 -3.12 24.43
N VAL A 149 0.15 -4.21 23.68
CA VAL A 149 -0.43 -5.49 24.14
C VAL A 149 0.43 -6.14 25.22
N GLU A 150 1.75 -6.03 25.11
CA GLU A 150 2.66 -6.45 26.17
C GLU A 150 2.40 -5.67 27.46
N SER A 151 2.25 -4.34 27.37
CA SER A 151 1.92 -3.52 28.54
C SER A 151 0.56 -3.88 29.17
N LEU A 152 -0.45 -4.24 28.36
CA LEU A 152 -1.73 -4.72 28.86
C LEU A 152 -1.61 -6.08 29.55
N ARG A 153 -0.75 -6.95 29.00
CA ARG A 153 -0.46 -8.27 29.56
C ARG A 153 0.22 -8.14 30.92
N ASP A 154 1.25 -7.30 31.01
CA ASP A 154 1.97 -7.03 32.24
C ASP A 154 1.06 -6.48 33.34
N GLN A 155 0.24 -5.47 33.02
CA GLN A 155 -0.74 -4.92 33.96
C GLN A 155 -1.72 -5.98 34.46
N ARG A 156 -2.24 -6.83 33.55
CA ARG A 156 -3.18 -7.88 33.93
C ARG A 156 -2.52 -8.98 34.78
N SER A 157 -1.29 -9.34 34.48
CA SER A 157 -0.51 -10.28 35.29
C SER A 157 -0.26 -9.75 36.70
N GLU A 158 0.11 -8.47 36.83
CA GLU A 158 0.31 -7.83 38.13
C GLU A 158 -0.99 -7.79 38.96
N ASP A 159 -2.13 -7.47 38.33
CA ASP A 159 -3.43 -7.49 38.99
C ASP A 159 -3.83 -8.90 39.45
N ILE A 160 -3.56 -9.94 38.65
CA ILE A 160 -3.78 -11.34 39.02
C ILE A 160 -2.95 -11.71 40.24
N GLU A 161 -1.64 -11.38 40.24
CA GLU A 161 -0.75 -11.67 41.36
C GLU A 161 -1.22 -11.01 42.65
N ARG A 162 -1.65 -9.74 42.59
CA ARG A 162 -2.21 -9.02 43.75
C ARG A 162 -3.51 -9.65 44.26
N LEU A 163 -4.37 -10.13 43.37
CA LEU A 163 -5.61 -10.83 43.72
C LEU A 163 -5.33 -12.19 44.36
N GLU A 164 -4.37 -12.96 43.83
CA GLU A 164 -3.91 -14.23 44.40
C GLU A 164 -3.34 -14.02 45.82
N ASP A 165 -2.48 -13.01 46.00
CA ASP A 165 -1.92 -12.65 47.31
C ASP A 165 -3.00 -12.28 48.33
N THR A 166 -4.00 -11.52 47.91
CA THR A 166 -5.13 -11.13 48.77
C THR A 166 -5.96 -12.35 49.16
N LEU A 167 -6.20 -13.26 48.22
CA LEU A 167 -6.92 -14.50 48.46
C LEU A 167 -6.19 -15.37 49.50
N ILE A 168 -4.87 -15.51 49.38
CA ILE A 168 -4.04 -16.25 50.35
C ILE A 168 -4.15 -15.65 51.75
N LYS A 169 -4.09 -14.31 51.88
CA LYS A 169 -4.25 -13.62 53.17
C LYS A 169 -5.63 -13.83 53.78
N MET A 170 -6.69 -13.83 52.95
CA MET A 170 -8.06 -14.11 53.40
C MET A 170 -8.19 -15.54 53.93
N GLU A 171 -7.66 -16.53 53.21
CA GLU A 171 -7.67 -17.93 53.64
C GLU A 171 -6.89 -18.13 54.94
N ALA A 172 -5.72 -17.50 55.08
CA ALA A 172 -4.91 -17.53 56.31
C ALA A 172 -5.62 -16.88 57.51
N ALA A 173 -6.46 -15.87 57.27
CA ALA A 173 -7.32 -15.24 58.29
C ALA A 173 -8.57 -16.07 58.63
N GLY A 174 -8.73 -17.26 58.05
CA GLY A 174 -9.85 -18.17 58.30
C GLY A 174 -11.10 -17.89 57.46
N ALA A 175 -11.00 -17.05 56.42
CA ALA A 175 -12.12 -16.83 55.51
C ALA A 175 -12.32 -18.06 54.61
N GLN A 176 -13.18 -18.99 55.04
CA GLN A 176 -13.61 -20.14 54.26
C GLN A 176 -15.09 -19.95 53.92
N SER A 177 -15.36 -19.36 52.76
CA SER A 177 -16.72 -19.15 52.26
C SER A 177 -16.83 -19.54 50.79
N ALA A 178 -18.05 -19.82 50.33
CA ALA A 178 -18.32 -20.11 48.92
C ALA A 178 -17.80 -18.99 47.98
N TYR A 179 -17.80 -17.75 48.45
CA TYR A 179 -17.30 -16.59 47.71
C TYR A 179 -15.79 -16.60 47.49
N VAL A 180 -15.01 -17.17 48.42
CA VAL A 180 -13.54 -17.31 48.27
C VAL A 180 -13.22 -18.33 47.18
N THR A 181 -13.95 -19.45 47.15
CA THR A 181 -13.84 -20.46 46.09
C THR A 181 -14.24 -19.90 44.72
N GLU A 182 -15.32 -19.11 44.67
CA GLU A 182 -15.77 -18.46 43.43
C GLU A 182 -14.74 -17.44 42.92
N LEU A 183 -14.17 -16.62 43.81
CA LEU A 183 -13.12 -15.67 43.46
C LEU A 183 -11.88 -16.36 42.90
N ARG A 184 -11.44 -17.48 43.52
CA ARG A 184 -10.34 -18.31 42.98
C ARG A 184 -10.64 -18.78 41.56
N ALA A 185 -11.84 -19.30 41.32
CA ALA A 185 -12.24 -19.76 39.99
C ALA A 185 -12.26 -18.62 38.95
N VAL A 186 -12.60 -17.39 39.35
CA VAL A 186 -12.54 -16.21 38.47
C VAL A 186 -11.10 -15.84 38.15
N ILE A 187 -10.20 -15.83 39.13
CA ILE A 187 -8.77 -15.55 38.94
C ILE A 187 -8.16 -16.57 37.98
N ASP A 188 -8.39 -17.87 38.21
CA ASP A 188 -7.91 -18.96 37.35
C ASP A 188 -8.42 -18.83 35.91
N ARG A 189 -9.66 -18.33 35.73
CA ARG A 189 -10.21 -18.08 34.40
C ARG A 189 -9.51 -16.92 33.70
N ILE A 190 -9.24 -15.82 34.40
CA ILE A 190 -8.56 -14.65 33.81
C ILE A 190 -7.11 -15.00 33.47
N ARG A 191 -6.43 -15.77 34.32
CA ARG A 191 -5.06 -16.25 34.08
C ARG A 191 -4.90 -16.98 32.75
N LYS A 192 -5.84 -17.87 32.43
CA LYS A 192 -5.88 -18.60 31.14
C LYS A 192 -6.05 -17.72 29.89
N THR A 193 -6.35 -16.44 30.02
CA THR A 193 -6.46 -15.49 28.89
C THR A 193 -5.18 -14.68 28.65
N VAL A 194 -4.24 -14.77 29.59
CA VAL A 194 -2.96 -14.06 29.61
C VAL A 194 -1.80 -14.99 29.26
N ASP A 195 -1.92 -16.27 29.62
CA ASP A 195 -0.94 -17.35 29.41
C ASP A 195 -1.13 -18.08 28.08
#